data_AF-A0A3N6P6B0-F1
#
_entry.id   AF-A0A3N6P6B0-F1
#
_cell.length_a   1.000
_cell.length_b   1.000
_cell.length_c   1.000
_cell.angle_alpha   90.00
_cell.angle_beta   90.00
_cell.angle_gamma   90.00
#
_symmetry.space_group_name_H-M   'P 1'
#
loop_
_entity.id
_entity.type
_entity.pdbx_description
1 polymer ?
#
loop_
_entity_poly.entity_id
_entity_poly.type
_entity_poly.pdbx_seq_one_letter_code
_entity_poly.pdbx_strand_id
1 'polypeptide(L)'
;MSKREEDINTEEINSSGGENTGDIEVSSDNGEVNTGNIESLGDSEDSGNIDVNAEGDISTGNISSISNNNTGDISVNSQEGSVNTNNIETIAEAGNSGDINIVAIDDISTGNISSIGNNNSGDISVNSQASSVNTNNITTQAETGTAGDIDISARNKIQVILLPLILKEVAILI
;
A
#
# COMPACT_ATOMS: atom_id res chain seq x y z
N MET A 1 -33.50 -4.48 -11.68
CA MET A 1 -32.21 -5.18 -11.84
C MET A 1 -31.63 -5.32 -10.47
N SER A 2 -31.46 -6.55 -9.98
CA SER A 2 -30.86 -6.80 -8.67
C SER A 2 -29.34 -6.64 -8.83
N LYS A 3 -28.70 -5.69 -8.11
CA LYS A 3 -27.25 -5.75 -7.89
C LYS A 3 -26.98 -7.13 -7.28
N ARG A 4 -26.12 -7.94 -7.89
CA ARG A 4 -25.69 -9.22 -7.30
C ARG A 4 -24.67 -8.88 -6.22
N GLU A 5 -24.81 -9.53 -5.07
CA GLU A 5 -23.98 -9.42 -3.88
C GLU A 5 -22.58 -9.98 -4.15
N GLU A 6 -21.73 -9.23 -4.84
CA GLU A 6 -20.31 -9.59 -5.02
C GLU A 6 -19.38 -8.59 -4.34
N ASP A 7 -19.95 -7.55 -3.71
CA ASP A 7 -19.21 -6.61 -2.89
C ASP A 7 -18.61 -7.34 -1.66
N ILE A 8 -17.31 -7.18 -1.44
CA ILE A 8 -16.65 -7.62 -0.22
C ILE A 8 -16.70 -6.49 0.79
N ASN A 9 -17.22 -6.78 1.98
CA ASN A 9 -17.24 -5.84 3.09
C ASN A 9 -16.63 -6.50 4.31
N THR A 10 -15.46 -6.03 4.72
CA THR A 10 -14.72 -6.53 5.88
C THR A 10 -14.35 -5.39 6.80
N GLU A 11 -14.13 -5.71 8.07
CA GLU A 11 -13.41 -4.81 8.97
C GLU A 11 -11.92 -5.01 8.71
N GLU A 12 -11.14 -5.36 9.73
CA GLU A 12 -9.71 -5.62 9.62
C GLU A 12 -9.41 -7.04 9.15
N ILE A 13 -8.38 -7.20 8.30
CA ILE A 13 -7.88 -8.50 7.83
C ILE A 13 -6.40 -8.61 8.20
N ASN A 14 -6.07 -9.57 9.07
CA ASN A 14 -4.72 -9.73 9.57
C ASN A 14 -4.18 -11.15 9.32
N SER A 15 -2.96 -11.23 8.83
CA SER A 15 -2.14 -12.42 8.76
C SER A 15 -0.90 -12.22 9.62
N SER A 16 -0.75 -13.01 10.67
CA SER A 16 0.39 -12.91 11.60
C SER A 16 0.90 -14.31 11.99
N GLY A 17 2.20 -14.41 12.20
CA GLY A 17 2.88 -15.67 12.45
C GLY A 17 4.29 -15.45 13.01
N GLY A 18 4.78 -16.41 13.81
CA GLY A 18 6.13 -16.34 14.37
C GLY A 18 7.24 -16.64 13.36
N GLU A 19 6.91 -17.40 12.31
CA GLU A 19 7.77 -17.67 11.15
C GLU A 19 7.30 -16.77 9.99
N ASN A 20 6.85 -17.37 8.88
CA ASN A 20 6.26 -16.65 7.75
C ASN A 20 4.76 -16.43 7.95
N THR A 21 4.26 -15.24 7.61
CA THR A 21 2.82 -15.03 7.50
C THR A 21 2.28 -15.58 6.19
N GLY A 22 0.98 -15.87 6.15
CA GLY A 22 0.31 -16.23 4.91
C GLY A 22 -0.02 -14.99 4.08
N ASP A 23 -0.07 -15.15 2.76
CA ASP A 23 -0.57 -14.11 1.86
C ASP A 23 -2.03 -13.76 2.18
N ILE A 24 -2.39 -12.49 1.93
CA ILE A 24 -3.75 -11.99 2.03
C ILE A 24 -4.23 -11.69 0.62
N GLU A 25 -5.27 -12.39 0.18
CA GLU A 25 -5.96 -12.13 -1.09
C GLU A 25 -7.42 -11.73 -0.82
N VAL A 26 -7.80 -10.54 -1.31
CA VAL A 26 -9.17 -10.03 -1.25
C VAL A 26 -9.62 -9.73 -2.67
N SER A 27 -10.50 -10.56 -3.24
CA SER A 27 -10.91 -10.43 -4.65
C SER A 27 -12.41 -10.40 -4.83
N SER A 28 -12.93 -9.33 -5.43
CA SER A 28 -14.32 -9.23 -5.90
C SER A 28 -14.37 -9.22 -7.43
N ASP A 29 -14.97 -10.25 -8.02
CA ASP A 29 -15.00 -10.44 -9.48
C ASP A 29 -16.01 -9.54 -10.21
N ASN A 30 -17.06 -9.05 -9.53
CA ASN A 30 -18.07 -8.18 -10.14
C ASN A 30 -18.60 -7.10 -9.18
N GLY A 31 -17.85 -6.76 -8.13
CA GLY A 31 -18.27 -5.84 -7.08
C GLY A 31 -17.14 -4.95 -6.57
N GLU A 32 -17.45 -4.21 -5.51
CA GLU A 32 -16.51 -3.33 -4.81
C GLU A 32 -15.81 -4.10 -3.67
N VAL A 33 -14.62 -3.65 -3.26
CA VAL A 33 -13.98 -4.10 -2.02
C VAL A 33 -13.97 -2.96 -1.02
N ASN A 34 -14.63 -3.15 0.11
CA ASN A 34 -14.64 -2.24 1.25
C ASN A 34 -14.06 -2.95 2.47
N THR A 35 -12.85 -2.58 2.88
CA THR A 35 -12.15 -3.21 4.00
C THR A 35 -11.60 -2.17 4.96
N GLY A 36 -11.44 -2.54 6.22
CA GLY A 36 -10.63 -1.81 7.18
C GLY A 36 -9.14 -1.94 6.86
N ASN A 37 -8.30 -2.02 7.89
CA ASN A 37 -6.87 -2.26 7.68
C ASN A 37 -6.62 -3.68 7.14
N ILE A 38 -5.56 -3.83 6.36
CA ILE A 38 -5.05 -5.13 5.94
C ILE A 38 -3.59 -5.22 6.36
N GLU A 39 -3.26 -6.20 7.20
CA GLU A 39 -1.94 -6.30 7.81
C GLU A 39 -1.34 -7.70 7.66
N SER A 40 -0.17 -7.78 7.05
CA SER A 40 0.68 -8.99 7.00
C SER A 40 1.91 -8.75 7.87
N LEU A 41 1.95 -9.37 9.05
CA LEU A 41 2.90 -9.06 10.13
C LEU A 41 3.79 -10.26 10.48
N GLY A 42 4.99 -10.31 9.87
CA GLY A 42 6.00 -11.34 10.15
C GLY A 42 6.88 -10.95 11.34
N ASP A 43 6.97 -11.80 12.37
CA ASP A 43 7.84 -11.51 13.52
C ASP A 43 9.30 -11.82 13.19
N SER A 44 9.69 -13.11 13.11
CA SER A 44 11.11 -13.47 12.93
C SER A 44 11.52 -13.86 11.51
N GLU A 45 10.56 -14.07 10.61
CA GLU A 45 10.81 -14.33 9.18
C GLU A 45 10.06 -13.32 8.29
N ASP A 46 9.59 -13.76 7.12
CA ASP A 46 9.05 -12.90 6.08
C ASP A 46 7.54 -12.64 6.28
N SER A 47 7.07 -11.44 5.91
CA SER A 47 5.63 -11.21 5.75
C SER A 47 5.18 -11.67 4.36
N GLY A 48 3.95 -12.15 4.25
CA GLY A 48 3.28 -12.52 3.01
C GLY A 48 2.78 -11.32 2.22
N ASN A 49 2.46 -11.58 0.96
CA ASN A 49 1.95 -10.58 0.03
C ASN A 49 0.53 -10.14 0.38
N ILE A 50 0.14 -8.96 -0.09
CA ILE A 50 -1.23 -8.47 0.02
C ILE A 50 -1.73 -8.09 -1.36
N ASP A 51 -2.74 -8.82 -1.85
CA ASP A 51 -3.38 -8.59 -3.14
C ASP A 51 -4.86 -8.20 -2.94
N VAL A 52 -5.21 -6.98 -3.35
CA VAL A 52 -6.59 -6.46 -3.31
C VAL A 52 -7.07 -6.19 -4.72
N ASN A 53 -8.05 -6.98 -5.16
CA ASN A 53 -8.60 -6.91 -6.51
C ASN A 53 -10.11 -6.67 -6.46
N ALA A 54 -10.58 -5.75 -7.30
CA ALA A 54 -12.01 -5.53 -7.49
C ALA A 54 -12.30 -5.19 -8.95
N GLU A 55 -13.47 -5.61 -9.43
CA GLU A 55 -14.02 -5.05 -10.67
C GLU A 55 -14.37 -3.57 -10.46
N GLY A 56 -15.09 -3.27 -9.37
CA GLY A 56 -15.49 -1.92 -9.00
C GLY A 56 -14.46 -1.19 -8.14
N ASP A 57 -14.95 -0.25 -7.33
CA ASP A 57 -14.11 0.55 -6.44
C ASP A 57 -13.44 -0.31 -5.35
N ILE A 58 -12.24 0.11 -4.95
CA ILE A 58 -11.56 -0.38 -3.74
C ILE A 58 -11.49 0.75 -2.73
N SER A 59 -11.96 0.47 -1.51
CA SER A 59 -11.88 1.34 -0.34
C SER A 59 -11.25 0.59 0.82
N THR A 60 -10.06 0.99 1.27
CA THR A 60 -9.35 0.32 2.37
C THR A 60 -8.94 1.30 3.47
N GLY A 61 -8.69 0.75 4.66
CA GLY A 61 -7.86 1.40 5.67
C GLY A 61 -6.38 1.46 5.26
N ASN A 62 -5.48 1.29 6.24
CA ASN A 62 -4.07 1.11 5.93
C ASN A 62 -3.83 -0.29 5.34
N ILE A 63 -2.82 -0.42 4.47
CA ILE A 63 -2.35 -1.71 3.97
C ILE A 63 -0.88 -1.82 4.33
N SER A 64 -0.52 -2.80 5.16
CA SER A 64 0.81 -2.89 5.74
C SER A 64 1.37 -4.32 5.63
N SER A 65 2.53 -4.46 5.00
CA SER A 65 3.34 -5.67 5.00
C SER A 65 4.61 -5.38 5.80
N ILE A 66 4.73 -5.93 7.00
CA ILE A 66 5.79 -5.56 7.96
C ILE A 66 6.48 -6.82 8.46
N SER A 67 7.81 -6.82 8.45
CA SER A 67 8.59 -7.91 9.01
C SER A 67 9.99 -7.50 9.46
N ASN A 68 10.62 -8.33 10.29
CA ASN A 68 12.05 -8.16 10.59
C ASN A 68 12.93 -8.57 9.40
N ASN A 69 12.55 -9.59 8.64
CA ASN A 69 13.35 -10.06 7.51
C ASN A 69 12.89 -9.40 6.20
N ASN A 70 12.33 -10.13 5.23
CA ASN A 70 11.80 -9.54 4.01
C ASN A 70 10.29 -9.34 4.12
N THR A 71 9.76 -8.33 3.44
CA THR A 71 8.30 -8.17 3.36
C THR A 71 7.76 -8.63 2.02
N GLY A 72 6.53 -9.11 2.03
CA GLY A 72 5.76 -9.33 0.81
C GLY A 72 5.38 -8.02 0.13
N ASP A 73 5.05 -8.13 -1.16
CA ASP A 73 4.60 -7.04 -2.01
C ASP A 73 3.15 -6.66 -1.69
N ILE A 74 2.76 -5.46 -2.10
CA ILE A 74 1.37 -4.98 -2.01
C ILE A 74 0.87 -4.62 -3.41
N SER A 75 -0.18 -5.31 -3.87
CA SER A 75 -0.88 -5.00 -5.12
C SER A 75 -2.33 -4.58 -4.85
N VAL A 76 -2.73 -3.43 -5.40
CA VAL A 76 -4.11 -2.94 -5.33
C VAL A 76 -4.59 -2.63 -6.75
N ASN A 77 -5.62 -3.32 -7.22
CA ASN A 77 -6.07 -3.25 -8.61
C ASN A 77 -7.60 -3.14 -8.72
N SER A 78 -8.08 -1.96 -9.13
CA SER A 78 -9.48 -1.72 -9.49
C SER A 78 -9.62 -1.69 -11.02
N GLN A 79 -10.39 -2.63 -11.57
CA GLN A 79 -10.45 -2.86 -13.02
C GLN A 79 -11.35 -1.90 -13.78
N GLU A 80 -12.40 -1.36 -13.14
CA GLU A 80 -13.32 -0.39 -13.74
C GLU A 80 -13.57 0.83 -12.83
N GLY A 81 -13.02 0.85 -11.61
CA GLY A 81 -13.30 1.87 -10.61
C GLY A 81 -12.08 2.65 -10.13
N SER A 82 -12.24 3.23 -8.94
CA SER A 82 -11.25 4.02 -8.23
C SER A 82 -10.61 3.22 -7.08
N VAL A 83 -9.43 3.66 -6.65
CA VAL A 83 -8.76 3.17 -5.43
C VAL A 83 -8.71 4.28 -4.40
N ASN A 84 -9.27 4.03 -3.22
CA ASN A 84 -9.25 4.93 -2.07
C ASN A 84 -8.67 4.20 -0.86
N THR A 85 -7.46 4.55 -0.45
CA THR A 85 -6.78 3.90 0.69
C THR A 85 -6.24 4.96 1.65
N ASN A 86 -5.98 4.55 2.90
CA ASN A 86 -5.10 5.34 3.77
C ASN A 86 -3.63 5.08 3.38
N ASN A 87 -2.76 4.84 4.36
CA ASN A 87 -1.35 4.58 4.07
C ASN A 87 -1.13 3.18 3.49
N ILE A 88 -0.14 3.03 2.63
CA ILE A 88 0.31 1.74 2.13
C ILE A 88 1.80 1.62 2.41
N GLU A 89 2.22 0.56 3.09
CA GLU A 89 3.61 0.40 3.51
C GLU A 89 4.13 -1.03 3.46
N THR A 90 5.36 -1.18 2.99
CA THR A 90 6.16 -2.39 3.13
C THR A 90 7.40 -2.04 3.95
N ILE A 91 7.57 -2.65 5.14
CA ILE A 91 8.66 -2.29 6.07
C ILE A 91 9.45 -3.53 6.50
N ALA A 92 10.70 -3.61 6.06
CA ALA A 92 11.66 -4.67 6.41
C ALA A 92 12.76 -4.13 7.32
N GLU A 93 12.78 -4.53 8.60
CA GLU A 93 13.77 -3.99 9.57
C GLU A 93 15.22 -4.42 9.28
N ALA A 94 15.44 -5.62 8.77
CA ALA A 94 16.77 -6.16 8.47
C ALA A 94 16.94 -6.65 7.02
N GLY A 95 15.85 -6.99 6.33
CA GLY A 95 15.86 -7.52 4.97
C GLY A 95 15.50 -6.51 3.89
N ASN A 96 14.88 -7.02 2.81
CA ASN A 96 14.40 -6.21 1.70
C ASN A 96 12.90 -5.94 1.87
N SER A 97 12.46 -4.70 1.62
CA SER A 97 11.03 -4.42 1.53
C SER A 97 10.49 -4.72 0.13
N GLY A 98 9.20 -5.02 0.08
CA GLY A 98 8.48 -5.39 -1.12
C GLY A 98 8.10 -4.20 -1.98
N ASP A 99 7.65 -4.50 -3.18
CA ASP A 99 7.13 -3.52 -4.14
C ASP A 99 5.70 -3.11 -3.76
N ILE A 100 5.30 -1.91 -4.17
CA ILE A 100 3.93 -1.43 -4.04
C ILE A 100 3.41 -1.05 -5.42
N ASN A 101 2.36 -1.73 -5.88
CA ASN A 101 1.74 -1.47 -7.17
C ASN A 101 0.25 -1.15 -7.02
N ILE A 102 -0.16 0.03 -7.49
CA ILE A 102 -1.55 0.51 -7.41
C ILE A 102 -2.03 0.86 -8.81
N VAL A 103 -3.10 0.20 -9.25
CA VAL A 103 -3.72 0.42 -10.55
C VAL A 103 -5.21 0.67 -10.39
N ALA A 104 -5.70 1.72 -11.05
CA ALA A 104 -7.13 2.00 -11.16
C ALA A 104 -7.44 2.52 -12.56
N ILE A 105 -8.65 2.26 -13.06
CA ILE A 105 -9.14 2.98 -14.25
C ILE A 105 -9.39 4.44 -13.89
N ASP A 106 -10.15 4.70 -12.84
CA ASP A 106 -10.53 6.04 -12.43
C ASP A 106 -9.50 6.64 -11.45
N ASP A 107 -9.94 7.31 -10.39
CA ASP A 107 -9.04 8.03 -9.49
C ASP A 107 -8.28 7.09 -8.55
N ILE A 108 -7.05 7.47 -8.21
CA ILE A 108 -6.32 6.90 -7.08
C ILE A 108 -6.19 7.99 -6.02
N SER A 109 -6.66 7.71 -4.81
CA SER A 109 -6.52 8.56 -3.63
C SER A 109 -5.92 7.76 -2.48
N THR A 110 -4.67 8.06 -2.12
CA THR A 110 -3.94 7.36 -1.06
C THR A 110 -3.44 8.33 0.01
N GLY A 111 -3.13 7.78 1.19
CA GLY A 111 -2.30 8.43 2.19
C GLY A 111 -0.83 8.48 1.76
N ASN A 112 0.08 8.21 2.70
CA ASN A 112 1.49 8.00 2.36
C ASN A 112 1.68 6.62 1.73
N ILE A 113 2.65 6.50 0.83
CA ILE A 113 3.08 5.22 0.26
C ILE A 113 4.56 5.05 0.57
N SER A 114 4.96 3.94 1.19
CA SER A 114 6.36 3.74 1.58
C SER A 114 6.84 2.32 1.44
N SER A 115 7.95 2.13 0.72
CA SER A 115 8.74 0.91 0.74
C SER A 115 10.06 1.21 1.45
N ILE A 116 10.26 0.61 2.63
CA ILE A 116 11.40 0.87 3.51
C ILE A 116 12.05 -0.45 3.88
N GLY A 117 13.29 -0.68 3.43
CA GLY A 117 14.06 -1.85 3.79
C GLY A 117 15.42 -1.49 4.36
N ASN A 118 16.01 -2.36 5.17
CA ASN A 118 17.40 -2.17 5.58
C ASN A 118 18.38 -2.48 4.44
N ASN A 119 18.15 -3.56 3.69
CA ASN A 119 19.01 -3.96 2.57
C ASN A 119 18.61 -3.24 1.28
N ASN A 120 17.44 -3.53 0.72
CA ASN A 120 16.91 -2.81 -0.43
C ASN A 120 15.47 -2.43 -0.14
N SER A 121 15.00 -1.34 -0.74
CA SER A 121 13.57 -1.11 -0.82
C SER A 121 13.01 -1.57 -2.15
N GLY A 122 11.72 -1.86 -2.18
CA GLY A 122 10.99 -2.10 -3.41
C GLY A 122 10.68 -0.82 -4.17
N ASP A 123 10.21 -1.03 -5.39
CA ASP A 123 9.71 -0.02 -6.30
C ASP A 123 8.26 0.36 -5.93
N ILE A 124 7.88 1.59 -6.27
CA ILE A 124 6.50 2.07 -6.08
C ILE A 124 5.94 2.50 -7.44
N SER A 125 4.88 1.83 -7.88
CA SER A 125 4.13 2.13 -9.11
C SER A 125 2.70 2.54 -8.79
N VAL A 126 2.27 3.71 -9.26
CA VAL A 126 0.90 4.22 -9.09
C VAL A 126 0.35 4.70 -10.43
N ASN A 127 -0.65 4.00 -10.96
CA ASN A 127 -1.17 4.22 -12.30
C ASN A 127 -2.70 4.38 -12.35
N SER A 128 -3.15 5.62 -12.53
CA SER A 128 -4.53 5.94 -12.92
C SER A 128 -4.66 6.02 -14.44
N GLN A 129 -5.43 5.12 -15.04
CA GLN A 129 -5.46 4.96 -16.49
C GLN A 129 -6.36 5.98 -17.22
N ALA A 130 -7.37 6.53 -16.55
CA ALA A 130 -8.34 7.45 -17.15
C ALA A 130 -8.50 8.76 -16.36
N SER A 131 -8.04 8.83 -15.11
CA SER A 131 -8.24 10.00 -14.25
C SER A 131 -6.96 10.50 -13.56
N SER A 132 -7.01 10.73 -12.24
CA SER A 132 -5.99 11.43 -11.47
C SER A 132 -5.40 10.56 -10.37
N VAL A 133 -4.18 10.89 -9.95
CA VAL A 133 -3.54 10.36 -8.75
C VAL A 133 -3.44 11.48 -7.72
N ASN A 134 -3.96 11.25 -6.51
CA ASN A 134 -3.83 12.11 -5.34
C ASN A 134 -3.21 11.27 -4.21
N THR A 135 -2.04 11.68 -3.73
CA THR A 135 -1.28 10.95 -2.70
C THR A 135 -0.66 11.94 -1.73
N ASN A 136 -0.29 11.50 -0.53
CA ASN A 136 0.64 12.25 0.33
C ASN A 136 2.08 11.92 -0.07
N ASN A 137 2.99 11.70 0.89
CA ASN A 137 4.39 11.41 0.60
C ASN A 137 4.54 10.03 -0.02
N ILE A 138 5.45 9.90 -0.98
CA ILE A 138 5.87 8.61 -1.55
C ILE A 138 7.36 8.44 -1.27
N THR A 139 7.75 7.34 -0.64
CA THR A 139 9.11 7.11 -0.17
C THR A 139 9.58 5.70 -0.49
N THR A 140 10.69 5.60 -1.22
CA THR A 140 11.53 4.40 -1.27
C THR A 140 12.79 4.69 -0.45
N GLN A 141 13.14 3.81 0.50
CA GLN A 141 14.30 4.02 1.36
C GLN A 141 14.99 2.70 1.70
N ALA A 142 16.30 2.66 1.44
CA ALA A 142 17.19 1.62 1.90
C ALA A 142 18.27 2.19 2.83
N GLU A 143 18.55 1.54 3.96
CA GLU A 143 19.63 1.98 4.86
C GLU A 143 21.02 1.59 4.32
N THR A 144 21.18 0.35 3.87
CA THR A 144 22.49 -0.22 3.52
C THR A 144 22.66 -0.58 2.05
N GLY A 145 21.58 -0.68 1.28
CA GLY A 145 21.62 -0.96 -0.16
C GLY A 145 20.81 0.03 -0.98
N THR A 146 19.99 -0.45 -1.89
CA THR A 146 19.42 0.37 -2.98
C THR A 146 17.97 0.73 -2.71
N ALA A 147 17.64 2.02 -2.80
CA ALA A 147 16.26 2.47 -2.83
C ALA A 147 15.65 2.22 -4.21
N GLY A 148 14.42 1.74 -4.24
CA GLY A 148 13.65 1.49 -5.45
C GLY A 148 13.21 2.75 -6.19
N ASP A 149 12.74 2.55 -7.41
CA ASP A 149 12.20 3.58 -8.28
C ASP A 149 10.77 3.96 -7.87
N ILE A 150 10.37 5.20 -8.19
CA ILE A 150 9.01 5.69 -7.99
C ILE A 150 8.46 6.13 -9.34
N ASP A 151 7.48 5.38 -9.83
CA ASP A 151 6.76 5.65 -11.08
C ASP A 151 5.31 6.01 -10.80
N ILE A 152 4.90 7.21 -11.23
CA ILE A 152 3.53 7.69 -11.07
C ILE A 152 3.00 8.16 -12.43
N SER A 153 1.89 7.59 -12.85
CA SER A 153 1.19 8.00 -14.07
C SER A 153 -0.28 8.25 -13.82
N ALA A 154 -0.77 9.33 -14.43
CA ALA A 154 -2.19 9.67 -14.47
C ALA A 154 -2.51 10.33 -15.80
N ARG A 155 -3.72 10.15 -16.34
CA ARG A 155 -4.11 10.86 -17.56
C ARG A 155 -4.42 12.33 -17.33
N ASN A 156 -5.02 12.66 -16.20
CA ASN A 156 -5.51 14.00 -15.92
C ASN A 156 -4.53 14.78 -15.05
N LYS A 157 -4.29 14.32 -13.83
CA LYS A 157 -3.51 15.06 -12.84
C LYS A 157 -2.76 14.12 -11.90
N ILE A 158 -1.55 14.51 -11.53
CA ILE A 158 -0.83 13.94 -10.39
C ILE A 158 -0.71 15.04 -9.33
N GLN A 159 -1.16 14.76 -8.12
CA GLN A 159 -1.04 15.64 -6.95
C GLN A 159 -0.40 14.88 -5.80
N VAL A 160 0.75 15.38 -5.33
CA VAL A 160 1.47 14.89 -4.16
C VAL A 160 1.37 15.95 -3.06
N ILE A 161 0.74 15.62 -1.94
CA ILE A 161 0.51 16.54 -0.81
C ILE A 161 1.60 16.31 0.24
N LEU A 162 2.50 17.28 0.36
CA LEU A 162 3.50 17.25 1.42
C LEU A 162 2.87 17.75 2.73
N LEU A 163 2.69 16.86 3.71
CA LEU A 163 2.31 17.29 5.06
C LEU A 163 3.51 17.97 5.72
N PRO A 164 3.34 19.16 6.34
CA PRO A 164 4.45 19.86 6.98
C PRO A 164 5.05 19.03 8.12
N LEU A 165 6.37 18.84 8.11
CA LEU A 165 7.11 18.27 9.23
C LEU A 165 6.90 19.16 10.45
N ILE A 166 6.25 18.64 11.51
CA ILE A 166 6.21 19.33 12.80
C ILE A 166 7.58 19.10 13.46
N LEU A 167 8.56 19.97 13.16
CA LEU A 167 9.80 19.99 13.93
C LEU A 167 9.47 20.45 15.35
N LYS A 168 9.59 19.54 16.33
CA LYS A 168 9.68 19.95 17.74
C LYS A 168 11.03 20.63 17.93
N GLU A 169 11.03 21.95 18.04
CA GLU A 169 12.23 22.70 18.42
C GLU A 169 12.75 22.19 19.77
N VAL A 170 13.96 21.63 19.78
CA VAL A 170 14.71 21.40 21.02
C VAL A 170 15.29 22.75 21.42
N ALA A 171 14.68 23.37 22.44
CA ALA A 171 15.26 24.52 23.11
C ALA A 171 16.57 24.08 23.78
N ILE A 172 17.70 24.47 23.20
CA ILE A 172 19.00 24.40 23.89
C ILE A 172 18.99 25.52 24.94
N LEU A 173 18.81 25.15 26.20
CA LEU A 173 19.12 26.03 27.32
C LEU A 173 20.65 26.08 27.46
N ILE A 174 21.23 27.25 27.19
CA ILE A 174 22.63 27.59 27.53
C ILE A 174 22.66 28.28 28.88
#